data_AF-A0A183N473-F1
#
_entry.id   AF-A0A183N473-F1
#
_cell.length_a   1.000
_cell.length_b   1.000
_cell.length_c   1.000
_cell.angle_alpha   90.00
_cell.angle_beta   90.00
_cell.angle_gamma   90.00
#
_symmetry.space_group_name_H-M   'P 1'
#
loop_
_entity.id
_entity.type
_entity.pdbx_description
1 polymer ?
#
loop_
_entity_poly.entity_id
_entity_poly.type
_entity_poly.pdbx_seq_one_letter_code
_entity_poly.pdbx_strand_id
1 'polypeptide(L)'
;MEKGLVEPDLVICLTPGNLDELSSRNGYGNERYENDDFQKRVLENYVRISKDVELDNNDENDSVGLWHFIQATDKTVEEVHKCIMVLVKSKLESIIGPEIHECTNKKD
;
A
#
# COMPACT_ATOMS: atom_id res chain seq x y z
N MET A 1 -0.43 5.38 14.92
CA MET A 1 -1.40 4.34 14.49
C MET A 1 -2.69 4.45 15.30
N GLU A 2 -3.85 4.29 14.67
CA GLU A 2 -5.12 4.23 15.41
C GLU A 2 -5.14 2.97 16.28
N LYS A 3 -5.37 3.14 17.59
CA LYS A 3 -5.32 2.03 18.55
C LYS A 3 -6.49 1.08 18.31
N GLY A 4 -6.19 -0.18 18.04
CA GLY A 4 -7.18 -1.26 17.96
C GLY A 4 -7.64 -1.63 16.54
N LEU A 5 -7.11 -0.99 15.50
CA LEU A 5 -7.27 -1.46 14.13
C LEU A 5 -6.22 -2.53 13.81
N VAL A 6 -6.60 -3.51 12.97
CA VAL A 6 -5.67 -4.51 12.45
C VAL A 6 -4.71 -3.83 11.49
N GLU A 7 -3.42 -4.04 11.71
CA GLU A 7 -2.36 -3.51 10.84
C GLU A 7 -2.34 -4.28 9.51
N PRO A 8 -2.28 -3.58 8.36
CA PRO A 8 -2.11 -4.24 7.07
C PRO A 8 -0.69 -4.78 6.90
N ASP A 9 -0.53 -5.91 6.22
CA ASP A 9 0.80 -6.42 5.82
C ASP A 9 1.39 -5.66 4.62
N LEU A 10 0.52 -5.02 3.82
CA LEU A 10 0.88 -4.28 2.60
C LEU A 10 -0.12 -3.15 2.37
N VAL A 11 0.39 -1.94 2.08
CA VAL A 11 -0.40 -0.78 1.69
C VAL A 11 0.02 -0.32 0.29
N ILE A 12 -0.93 -0.33 -0.64
CA ILE A 12 -0.71 0.11 -2.02
C ILE A 12 -1.48 1.41 -2.26
N CYS A 13 -0.76 2.50 -2.46
CA CYS A 13 -1.31 3.80 -2.81
C CYS A 13 -1.29 3.99 -4.33
N LEU A 14 -2.46 4.03 -4.97
CA LEU A 14 -2.58 4.33 -6.39
C LEU A 14 -2.61 5.85 -6.59
N THR A 15 -1.66 6.39 -7.33
CA THR A 15 -1.54 7.83 -7.56
C THR A 15 -1.78 8.19 -9.03
N PRO A 16 -2.30 9.39 -9.32
CA PRO A 16 -2.21 9.91 -10.68
C PRO A 16 -0.75 10.27 -11.02
N GLY A 17 -0.46 10.42 -12.31
CA GLY A 17 0.80 11.00 -12.79
C GLY A 17 0.85 12.50 -12.54
N ASN A 18 -0.28 13.17 -12.75
CA ASN A 18 -0.51 14.56 -12.37
C ASN A 18 -1.92 14.73 -11.78
N LEU A 19 -2.07 15.57 -10.75
CA LEU A 19 -3.36 15.88 -10.14
C LEU A 19 -4.33 16.53 -11.14
N ASP A 20 -3.83 17.28 -12.12
CA ASP A 20 -4.67 17.92 -13.15
C ASP A 20 -5.49 16.88 -13.95
N GLU A 21 -5.00 15.65 -14.05
CA GLU A 21 -5.66 14.54 -14.76
C GLU A 21 -6.90 14.03 -14.02
N LEU A 22 -7.01 14.27 -12.70
CA LEU A 22 -8.18 13.87 -11.92
C LEU A 22 -9.45 14.54 -12.43
N SER A 23 -9.36 15.82 -12.80
CA SER A 23 -10.45 16.62 -13.36
C SER A 23 -10.98 16.07 -14.70
N SER A 24 -10.14 15.35 -15.45
CA SER A 24 -10.51 14.75 -16.73
C SER A 24 -11.32 13.46 -16.58
N ARG A 25 -11.34 12.86 -15.39
CA ARG A 25 -12.08 11.63 -15.12
C ARG A 25 -13.56 11.96 -14.94
N ASN A 26 -14.41 11.23 -15.63
CA ASN A 26 -15.84 11.43 -15.57
C ASN A 26 -16.33 11.30 -14.12
N GLY A 27 -16.98 12.35 -13.59
CA GLY A 27 -17.53 12.38 -12.24
C GLY A 27 -16.78 13.26 -11.23
N TYR A 28 -15.54 13.70 -11.51
CA TYR A 28 -14.77 14.54 -10.59
C TYR A 28 -15.37 15.94 -10.42
N GLY A 29 -15.51 16.39 -9.17
CA GLY A 29 -15.94 17.73 -8.80
C GLY A 29 -17.36 17.82 -8.21
N ASN A 30 -18.05 16.69 -8.08
CA ASN A 30 -19.42 16.64 -7.58
C ASN A 30 -19.49 16.32 -6.07
N GLU A 31 -18.43 15.76 -5.50
CA GLU A 31 -18.32 15.49 -4.07
C GLU A 31 -17.49 16.53 -3.31
N ARG A 32 -17.67 16.58 -1.99
CA ARG A 32 -17.10 17.61 -1.09
C ARG A 32 -15.58 17.80 -1.23
N TYR A 33 -14.85 16.71 -1.46
CA TYR A 33 -13.39 16.69 -1.44
C TYR A 33 -12.77 16.63 -2.84
N GLU A 34 -13.57 16.64 -3.90
CA GLU A 34 -13.08 16.57 -5.29
C GLU A 34 -12.71 17.97 -5.80
N ASN A 35 -11.72 18.59 -5.15
CA ASN A 35 -11.07 19.80 -5.65
C ASN A 35 -9.55 19.65 -5.60
N ASP A 36 -8.88 20.23 -6.60
CA ASP A 36 -7.47 19.98 -6.88
C ASP A 36 -6.56 20.37 -5.71
N ASP A 37 -6.77 21.54 -5.12
CA ASP A 37 -5.99 22.05 -3.98
C ASP A 37 -6.10 21.13 -2.76
N PHE A 38 -7.30 20.61 -2.49
CA PHE A 38 -7.51 19.67 -1.40
C PHE A 38 -6.86 18.32 -1.72
N GLN A 39 -7.07 17.78 -2.92
CA GLN A 39 -6.48 16.50 -3.33
C GLN A 39 -4.95 16.54 -3.32
N LYS A 40 -4.34 17.69 -3.66
CA LYS A 40 -2.89 17.90 -3.50
C LYS A 40 -2.43 17.71 -2.07
N ARG A 41 -3.10 18.36 -1.12
CA ARG A 41 -2.78 18.25 0.31
C ARG A 41 -3.06 16.85 0.86
N VAL A 42 -4.04 16.14 0.31
CA VAL A 42 -4.31 14.73 0.65
C VAL A 42 -3.14 13.85 0.21
N LEU A 43 -2.65 14.01 -1.02
CA LEU A 43 -1.50 13.24 -1.51
C LEU A 43 -0.22 13.53 -0.70
N GLU A 44 0.03 14.79 -0.36
CA GLU A 44 1.14 15.19 0.53
C GLU A 44 1.05 14.50 1.90
N ASN A 45 -0.17 14.34 2.43
CA ASN A 45 -0.38 13.62 3.70
C ASN A 45 -0.15 12.12 3.56
N TYR A 46 -0.55 11.47 2.46
CA TYR A 46 -0.23 10.05 2.24
C TYR A 46 1.28 9.81 2.21
N VAL A 47 2.04 10.67 1.51
CA VAL A 47 3.51 10.59 1.49
C VAL A 47 4.13 10.83 2.86
N ARG A 48 3.57 11.74 3.66
CA ARG A 48 4.04 11.97 5.03
C ARG A 48 3.76 10.76 5.91
N ILE A 49 2.54 10.22 5.87
CA ILE A 49 2.15 9.05 6.67
C ILE A 49 3.01 7.83 6.33
N SER A 50 3.31 7.58 5.05
CA SER A 50 4.16 6.44 4.67
C SER A 50 5.55 6.53 5.29
N LYS A 51 6.15 7.72 5.28
CA LYS A 51 7.46 7.98 5.89
C LYS A 51 7.43 7.88 7.41
N ASP A 52 6.40 8.43 8.04
CA ASP A 52 6.22 8.35 9.50
C ASP A 52 6.16 6.88 9.93
N VAL A 53 5.44 6.02 9.18
CA VAL A 53 5.34 4.59 9.46
C VAL A 53 6.64 3.82 9.18
N GLU A 54 7.36 4.17 8.10
CA GLU A 54 8.68 3.58 7.81
C GLU A 54 9.72 3.88 8.91
N LEU A 55 9.68 5.08 9.50
CA LEU A 55 10.57 5.45 10.59
C LEU A 55 10.26 4.71 11.90
N ASP A 56 8.97 4.42 12.13
CA ASP A 56 8.52 3.65 13.30
C ASP A 56 8.85 2.15 13.15
N ASN A 57 8.86 1.63 11.93
CA ASN A 57 9.13 0.22 11.61
C ASN A 57 10.61 -0.02 11.24
N ASN A 58 11.46 -0.31 12.24
CA ASN A 58 12.86 -0.76 12.04
C ASN A 58 12.97 -2.28 11.81
N ASP A 59 12.09 -2.87 11.00
CA ASP A 59 12.23 -4.29 10.67
C ASP A 59 13.23 -4.46 9.52
N GLU A 60 14.50 -4.63 9.87
CA GLU A 60 15.61 -4.87 8.92
C GLU A 60 15.38 -6.13 8.04
N ASN A 61 14.46 -7.02 8.41
CA ASN A 61 14.15 -8.23 7.64
C ASN A 61 13.04 -8.04 6.60
N ASP A 62 12.22 -6.99 6.69
CA ASP A 62 11.17 -6.71 5.71
C ASP A 62 11.72 -5.94 4.50
N SER A 63 12.34 -6.69 3.58
CA SER A 63 12.92 -6.12 2.36
C SER A 63 11.89 -5.54 1.38
N VAL A 64 10.60 -5.88 1.53
CA VAL A 64 9.52 -5.39 0.67
C VAL A 64 8.98 -4.06 1.18
N GLY A 65 8.96 -3.85 2.50
CA GLY A 65 8.40 -2.66 3.13
C GLY A 65 6.87 -2.61 3.03
N LEU A 66 6.28 -1.78 3.89
CA LEU A 66 4.82 -1.71 4.04
C LEU A 66 4.13 -0.88 2.95
N TRP A 67 4.65 0.29 2.61
CA TRP A 67 3.99 1.26 1.71
C TRP A 67 4.59 1.23 0.30
N HIS A 68 3.71 1.16 -0.69
CA HIS A 68 4.08 1.19 -2.11
C HIS A 68 3.21 2.15 -2.90
N PHE A 69 3.83 3.04 -3.67
CA PHE A 69 3.13 3.96 -4.55
C PHE A 69 3.17 3.46 -5.99
N ILE A 70 2.00 3.31 -6.61
CA ILE A 70 1.87 2.96 -8.04
C ILE A 70 1.19 4.11 -8.76
N GLN A 71 1.92 4.75 -9.66
CA GLN A 71 1.35 5.73 -10.58
C GLN A 71 0.51 5.00 -11.65
N ALA A 72 -0.75 5.41 -11.80
CA ALA A 72 -1.76 4.69 -12.59
C ALA A 72 -2.21 5.39 -13.89
N THR A 73 -1.92 6.68 -14.08
CA THR A 73 -2.20 7.38 -15.36
C THR A 73 -1.38 6.77 -16.49
N ASP A 74 -1.95 6.79 -17.70
CA ASP A 74 -1.36 6.26 -18.93
C ASP A 74 -1.03 4.76 -18.84
N LYS A 75 -1.71 4.07 -17.91
CA LYS A 75 -1.68 2.61 -17.78
C LYS A 75 -3.07 2.05 -17.98
N THR A 76 -3.13 0.94 -18.68
CA THR A 76 -4.31 0.09 -18.74
C THR A 76 -4.57 -0.57 -17.38
N VAL A 77 -5.81 -1.04 -17.18
CA VAL A 77 -6.18 -1.79 -15.99
C VAL A 77 -5.28 -3.02 -15.82
N GLU A 78 -5.00 -3.76 -16.89
CA GLU A 78 -4.10 -4.91 -16.90
C GLU A 78 -2.66 -4.56 -16.48
N GLU A 79 -2.13 -3.43 -16.92
CA GLU A 79 -0.78 -2.99 -16.53
C GLU A 79 -0.70 -2.66 -15.04
N VAL A 80 -1.68 -1.90 -14.53
CA VAL A 80 -1.77 -1.59 -13.09
C VAL A 80 -1.97 -2.87 -12.28
N HIS A 81 -2.84 -3.77 -12.73
CA HIS A 81 -3.06 -5.07 -12.11
C HIS A 81 -1.76 -5.88 -12.01
N LYS A 82 -0.98 -5.93 -13.10
CA LYS A 82 0.30 -6.63 -13.11
C LYS A 82 1.28 -6.03 -12.10
N CYS A 83 1.36 -4.70 -11.99
CA CYS A 83 2.19 -4.03 -10.99
C CYS A 83 1.77 -4.41 -9.56
N ILE A 84 0.46 -4.34 -9.26
CA ILE A 84 -0.09 -4.74 -7.95
C ILE A 84 0.27 -6.19 -7.63
N MET A 85 0.07 -7.11 -8.58
CA MET A 85 0.31 -8.53 -8.38
C MET A 85 1.78 -8.89 -8.14
N VAL A 86 2.72 -8.10 -8.67
CA VAL A 86 4.15 -8.26 -8.35
C VAL A 86 4.38 -7.99 -6.86
N LEU A 87 3.90 -6.85 -6.35
CA LEU A 87 4.06 -6.49 -4.94
C LEU A 87 3.38 -7.48 -3.99
N VAL A 88 2.16 -7.87 -4.32
CA VAL A 88 1.40 -8.84 -3.51
C VAL A 88 2.13 -10.18 -3.43
N LYS A 89 2.63 -10.70 -4.56
CA LYS A 89 3.38 -11.96 -4.58
C LYS A 89 4.67 -11.86 -3.77
N SER A 90 5.45 -10.80 -3.95
CA SER A 90 6.68 -10.58 -3.18
C SER A 90 6.40 -10.47 -1.68
N LYS A 91 5.32 -9.79 -1.27
CA LYS A 91 4.95 -9.73 0.15
C LYS A 91 4.55 -11.11 0.68
N LEU A 92 3.72 -11.86 -0.05
CA LEU A 92 3.32 -13.22 0.35
C LEU A 92 4.51 -14.16 0.49
N GLU A 93 5.53 -14.03 -0.36
CA GLU A 93 6.77 -14.81 -0.26
C GLU A 93 7.65 -14.39 0.93
N SER A 94 7.62 -13.11 1.31
CA SER A 94 8.36 -12.59 2.48
C SER A 94 7.72 -12.96 3.82
N ILE A 95 6.41 -13.21 3.84
CA ILE A 95 5.70 -13.62 5.06
C ILE A 95 6.02 -15.10 5.32
N ILE A 96 6.98 -15.35 6.20
CA ILE A 96 7.24 -16.68 6.72
C ILE A 96 6.06 -17.06 7.61
N GLY A 97 5.25 -18.02 7.18
CA GLY A 97 4.19 -18.60 8.02
C GLY A 97 4.78 -19.19 9.32
N PRO A 98 4.01 -19.29 10.41
CA PRO A 98 4.54 -19.82 11.66
C PRO A 98 5.11 -21.24 11.46
N GLU A 99 6.34 -21.48 11.95
CA GLU A 99 6.88 -22.84 12.03
C GLU A 99 6.01 -23.68 12.99
N ILE A 100 5.23 -24.61 12.42
CA ILE A 100 4.47 -25.58 13.21
C ILE A 100 5.41 -26.72 13.58
N HIS A 101 5.93 -26.70 14.81
CA HIS A 101 6.68 -27.83 15.35
C HIS A 101 5.73 -28.96 15.78
N GLU A 102 5.73 -30.07 15.05
CA GLU A 102 5.07 -31.29 15.52
C GLU A 102 5.83 -31.88 16.71
N CYS A 103 5.22 -31.80 17.89
CA CYS A 103 5.67 -32.54 19.07
C CYS A 103 5.37 -34.03 18.88
N THR A 104 6.26 -34.75 18.18
CA THR A 104 6.20 -36.21 18.17
C THR A 104 6.65 -36.71 19.53
N ASN A 105 5.70 -37.14 20.35
CA ASN A 105 5.99 -37.88 21.58
C ASN A 105 6.74 -39.16 21.21
N LYS A 106 8.07 -39.18 21.45
CA LYS A 106 8.80 -40.43 21.58
C LYS A 106 8.16 -41.19 22.74
N LYS A 107 7.44 -42.27 22.42
CA LYS A 107 7.14 -43.29 23.41
C LYS A 107 8.43 -44.06 23.67
N ASP A 108 8.95 -43.90 24.88
CA ASP A 108 9.91 -44.82 25.51
C ASP A 108 9.33 -46.25 25.58
#